data_AF-A0A1V5WV40-F1
#
_entry.id   AF-A0A1V5WV40-F1
#
_cell.length_a   1.000
_cell.length_b   1.000
_cell.length_c   1.000
_cell.angle_alpha   90.00
_cell.angle_beta   90.00
_cell.angle_gamma   90.00
#
_symmetry.space_group_name_H-M   'P 1'
#
loop_
_entity.id
_entity.type
_entity.pdbx_description
1 polymer ?
#
loop_
_entity_poly.entity_id
_entity_poly.type
_entity_poly.pdbx_seq_one_letter_code
_entity_poly.pdbx_strand_id
1 'polypeptide(L)'
;MVLDKRSSRCGASFHPHMHALVTAGGLAIDGTRWSPSHRKYLFPVEVMGVLLRGKTLAALRALHRRGAFASFSGFDDPEGFDRLMQKLASAKRWIVYAKKPFARVDHVLNYLGRCCRF
;
A
#
# COMPACT_ATOMS: atom_id res chain seq x y z
N MET A 1 -3.21 11.71 -5.02
CA MET A 1 -3.71 11.21 -3.73
C MET A 1 -2.57 10.48 -3.03
N VAL A 2 -2.41 10.71 -1.74
CA VAL A 2 -1.32 10.18 -0.91
C VAL A 2 -1.88 9.18 0.06
N LEU A 3 -1.26 8.01 0.18
CA LEU A 3 -1.47 7.11 1.32
C LEU A 3 -0.34 7.33 2.33
N ASP A 4 -0.66 7.77 3.55
CA ASP A 4 0.29 8.14 4.61
C ASP A 4 -0.29 7.85 6.00
N LYS A 5 0.52 7.33 6.91
CA LYS A 5 0.28 7.47 8.34
C LYS A 5 1.59 7.84 9.01
N ARG A 6 1.72 9.09 9.45
CA ARG A 6 2.70 9.45 10.49
C ARG A 6 2.44 8.61 11.74
N SER A 7 3.45 7.89 12.20
CA SER A 7 3.54 7.45 13.58
C SER A 7 4.99 7.60 14.03
N SER A 8 5.24 8.70 14.73
CA SER A 8 6.45 8.95 15.49
C SER A 8 6.36 8.24 16.84
N ARG A 9 7.09 7.13 16.99
CA ARG A 9 7.81 6.73 18.21
C ARG A 9 8.81 5.63 17.85
N CYS A 10 10.09 5.95 17.97
CA CYS A 10 11.19 5.00 17.88
C CYS A 10 11.03 3.92 18.96
N GLY A 11 10.90 2.68 18.52
CA GLY A 11 10.89 1.47 19.33
C GLY A 11 10.86 0.31 18.34
N ALA A 12 11.86 -0.56 18.40
CA ALA A 12 12.22 -1.56 17.38
C ALA A 12 11.06 -2.50 16.98
N SER A 13 10.20 -2.04 16.07
CA SER A 13 9.17 -2.84 15.42
C SER A 13 9.16 -2.45 13.95
N PHE A 14 9.61 -3.38 13.10
CA PHE A 14 9.59 -3.19 11.66
C PHE A 14 8.14 -2.97 11.21
N HIS A 15 7.83 -1.74 10.76
CA HIS A 15 6.52 -1.33 10.29
C HIS A 15 6.60 -0.93 8.81
N PRO A 16 6.59 -1.93 7.89
CA PRO A 16 6.69 -1.65 6.47
C PRO A 16 5.47 -0.84 6.02
N HIS A 17 5.72 0.34 5.47
CA HIS A 17 4.71 1.24 4.93
C HIS A 17 5.11 1.69 3.52
N MET A 18 4.11 1.99 2.69
CA MET A 18 4.31 2.43 1.30
C MET A 18 3.56 3.73 1.05
N HIS A 19 4.23 4.68 0.40
CA HIS A 19 3.61 5.88 -0.14
C HIS A 19 3.44 5.74 -1.64
N ALA A 20 2.23 5.94 -2.13
CA ALA A 20 1.94 6.00 -3.56
C ALA A 20 1.36 7.37 -3.90
N LEU A 21 1.92 8.00 -4.94
CA LEU A 21 1.33 9.16 -5.59
C LEU A 21 0.54 8.69 -6.80
N VAL A 22 -0.76 8.99 -6.78
CA VAL A 22 -1.65 8.72 -7.91
C VAL A 22 -2.28 10.00 -8.42
N THR A 23 -2.49 10.06 -9.73
CA THR A 23 -3.21 11.15 -10.40
C THR A 23 -4.64 11.26 -9.88
N ALA A 24 -5.18 12.47 -9.87
CA ALA A 24 -6.54 12.75 -9.42
C ALA A 24 -7.58 12.49 -10.53
N GLY A 25 -7.44 11.35 -11.21
CA GLY A 25 -8.17 11.01 -12.41
C GLY A 25 -7.35 10.11 -13.32
N GLY A 26 -7.92 9.75 -14.45
CA GLY A 26 -7.27 8.95 -15.47
C GLY A 26 -7.80 9.33 -16.86
N LEU A 27 -7.06 8.95 -17.89
CA LEU A 27 -7.53 9.07 -19.26
C LEU A 27 -8.65 8.04 -19.50
N ALA A 28 -9.67 8.42 -20.26
CA ALA A 28 -10.69 7.50 -20.71
C ALA A 28 -10.06 6.36 -21.53
N ILE A 29 -10.76 5.22 -21.62
CA ILE A 29 -10.26 4.01 -22.28
C ILE A 29 -9.87 4.28 -23.74
N ASP A 30 -10.59 5.18 -24.40
CA ASP A 30 -10.36 5.62 -25.78
C ASP A 30 -9.21 6.64 -25.91
N GLY A 31 -8.62 7.09 -24.81
CA GLY A 31 -7.52 8.06 -24.80
C GLY A 31 -7.94 9.51 -25.05
N THR A 32 -9.21 9.78 -25.32
CA THR A 32 -9.62 11.09 -25.89
C THR A 32 -9.90 12.16 -24.85
N ARG A 33 -10.20 11.75 -23.61
CA ARG A 33 -10.66 12.67 -22.56
C ARG A 33 -10.11 12.30 -21.19
N TRP A 34 -9.82 13.32 -20.38
CA TRP A 34 -9.50 13.14 -18.97
C TRP A 34 -10.77 12.94 -18.14
N SER A 35 -10.79 11.89 -17.32
CA SER A 35 -11.83 11.62 -16.34
C SER A 35 -11.33 11.96 -14.93
N PRO A 36 -11.82 13.03 -14.30
CA PRO A 36 -11.38 13.42 -12.97
C PRO A 36 -11.90 12.47 -11.90
N SER A 37 -11.08 12.22 -10.88
CA SER A 37 -11.49 11.46 -9.71
C SER A 37 -12.47 12.22 -8.82
N HIS A 38 -13.15 11.52 -7.92
CA HIS A 38 -13.98 12.17 -6.91
C HIS A 38 -13.17 13.14 -6.03
N ARG A 39 -13.76 14.30 -5.69
CA ARG A 39 -13.08 15.44 -5.02
C ARG A 39 -12.45 15.10 -3.66
N LYS A 40 -12.93 14.05 -2.98
CA LYS A 40 -12.42 13.65 -1.66
C LYS A 40 -11.31 12.60 -1.75
N TYR A 41 -11.49 11.58 -2.58
CA TYR A 41 -10.57 10.45 -2.71
C TYR A 41 -10.83 9.75 -4.05
N LEU A 42 -9.77 9.20 -4.65
CA LEU A 42 -9.82 8.44 -5.89
C LEU A 42 -10.61 7.13 -5.73
N PHE A 43 -10.45 6.46 -4.59
CA PHE A 43 -11.19 5.25 -4.23
C PHE A 43 -11.67 5.32 -2.78
N PRO A 44 -12.77 4.62 -2.43
CA PRO A 44 -13.18 4.47 -1.03
C PRO A 44 -12.06 3.82 -0.20
N VAL A 45 -11.60 4.54 0.83
CA VAL A 45 -10.44 4.15 1.65
C VAL A 45 -10.60 2.79 2.33
N GLU A 46 -11.83 2.47 2.73
CA GLU A 46 -12.16 1.23 3.41
C GLU A 46 -11.98 0.01 2.50
N VAL A 47 -12.39 0.15 1.23
CA VAL A 47 -12.25 -0.91 0.21
C VAL A 47 -10.78 -1.09 -0.16
N MET A 48 -10.01 0.00 -0.22
CA MET A 48 -8.57 -0.07 -0.52
C MET A 48 -7.80 -0.91 0.50
N GLY A 49 -8.10 -0.81 1.79
CA GLY A 49 -7.44 -1.62 2.81
C GLY A 49 -7.67 -3.12 2.62
N VAL A 50 -8.91 -3.51 2.28
CA VAL A 50 -9.26 -4.90 1.99
C VAL A 50 -8.56 -5.40 0.72
N LEU A 51 -8.58 -4.60 -0.36
CA LEU A 51 -7.96 -4.96 -1.63
C LEU A 51 -6.44 -5.06 -1.53
N LEU A 52 -5.80 -4.10 -0.84
CA LEU A 52 -4.36 -4.12 -0.62
C LEU A 52 -3.95 -5.38 0.13
N ARG A 53 -4.62 -5.70 1.24
CA ARG A 53 -4.38 -6.94 1.98
C ARG A 53 -4.53 -8.16 1.08
N GLY A 54 -5.66 -8.29 0.38
CA GLY A 54 -5.93 -9.44 -0.48
C GLY A 54 -4.87 -9.63 -1.57
N LYS A 55 -4.52 -8.56 -2.28
CA LYS A 55 -3.51 -8.59 -3.35
C LYS A 55 -2.12 -8.91 -2.83
N THR A 56 -1.71 -8.31 -1.71
CA THR A 56 -0.41 -8.59 -1.09
C THR A 56 -0.31 -10.04 -0.65
N LEU A 57 -1.33 -10.58 0.02
CA LEU A 57 -1.33 -11.97 0.45
C LEU A 57 -1.32 -12.96 -0.73
N ALA A 58 -2.08 -12.66 -1.79
CA ALA A 58 -2.07 -13.46 -3.01
C ALA A 58 -0.68 -13.46 -3.68
N ALA A 59 -0.05 -12.29 -3.77
CA ALA A 59 1.30 -12.15 -4.31
C ALA A 59 2.31 -12.95 -3.47
N LEU A 60 2.31 -12.80 -2.14
CA LEU A 60 3.20 -13.54 -1.24
C LEU A 60 3.07 -15.06 -1.41
N ARG A 61 1.85 -15.59 -1.54
CA ARG A 61 1.65 -17.03 -1.83
C ARG A 61 2.26 -17.43 -3.17
N ALA A 62 2.08 -16.61 -4.21
CA ALA A 62 2.69 -16.88 -5.50
C ALA A 62 4.23 -16.85 -5.44
N LEU A 63 4.81 -15.92 -4.66
CA LEU A 63 6.25 -15.84 -4.38
C LEU A 63 6.76 -17.09 -3.64
N HIS A 64 6.02 -17.57 -2.66
CA HIS A 64 6.38 -18.77 -1.92
C HIS A 64 6.38 -20.01 -2.81
N ARG A 65 5.32 -20.21 -3.61
CA ARG A 65 5.24 -21.35 -4.56
C ARG A 65 6.36 -21.39 -5.59
N ARG A 66 6.93 -20.24 -5.96
CA ARG A 66 8.07 -20.16 -6.88
C ARG A 66 9.44 -20.25 -6.19
N GLY A 67 9.49 -20.56 -4.89
CA GLY A 67 10.73 -20.69 -4.14
C GLY A 67 11.44 -19.37 -3.86
N ALA A 68 10.77 -18.21 -3.96
CA ALA A 68 11.41 -16.91 -3.79
C ALA A 68 11.94 -16.65 -2.37
N PHE A 69 11.55 -17.49 -1.40
CA PHE A 69 11.97 -17.41 -0.01
C PHE A 69 12.87 -18.57 0.41
N ALA A 70 13.42 -19.35 -0.53
CA ALA A 70 14.27 -20.51 -0.23
C ALA A 70 15.53 -20.17 0.58
N SER A 71 16.00 -18.92 0.52
CA SER A 71 17.14 -18.43 1.33
C SER A 71 16.74 -17.92 2.71
N PHE A 72 15.45 -17.99 3.07
CA PHE A 72 14.90 -17.45 4.31
C PHE A 72 14.54 -18.59 5.25
N SER A 73 15.44 -18.91 6.18
CA SER A 73 15.29 -20.02 7.14
C SER A 73 14.06 -19.92 8.05
N GLY A 74 13.43 -18.73 8.11
CA GLY A 74 12.15 -18.54 8.80
C GLY A 74 10.97 -19.33 8.22
N PHE A 75 11.13 -20.00 7.08
CA PHE A 75 10.12 -20.85 6.45
C PHE A 75 10.57 -22.31 6.29
N ASP A 76 11.59 -22.75 7.02
CA ASP A 76 12.03 -24.17 7.04
C ASP A 76 10.95 -25.10 7.62
N ASP A 77 10.05 -24.54 8.44
CA ASP A 77 8.83 -25.18 8.91
C ASP A 77 7.78 -25.28 7.78
N PRO A 78 7.37 -26.50 7.36
CA PRO A 78 6.42 -26.70 6.28
C PRO A 78 5.09 -25.97 6.45
N GLU A 79 4.66 -25.72 7.69
CA GLU A 79 3.41 -25.02 8.02
C GLU A 79 3.61 -23.55 8.39
N GLY A 80 4.85 -23.12 8.58
CA GLY A 80 5.20 -21.81 9.14
C GLY A 80 4.72 -20.66 8.27
N PHE A 81 4.86 -20.84 6.95
CA PHE A 81 4.36 -19.87 5.97
C PHE A 81 2.84 -19.74 6.04
N ASP A 82 2.09 -20.84 6.08
CA ASP A 82 0.62 -20.79 6.13
C ASP A 82 0.10 -20.17 7.42
N ARG A 83 0.74 -20.46 8.56
CA ARG A 83 0.43 -19.80 9.84
C ARG A 83 0.66 -18.29 9.77
N LEU A 84 1.77 -17.85 9.16
CA LEU A 84 2.02 -16.42 8.92
C LEU A 84 0.93 -15.80 8.03
N MET A 85 0.56 -16.47 6.95
CA MET A 85 -0.48 -16.00 6.03
C MET A 85 -1.84 -15.88 6.71
N GLN A 86 -2.22 -16.84 7.55
CA GLN A 86 -3.45 -16.79 8.35
C GLN A 86 -3.40 -15.64 9.36
N LYS A 87 -2.29 -15.45 10.06
CA LYS A 87 -2.08 -14.34 10.99
C LYS A 87 -2.20 -12.98 10.31
N LEU A 88 -1.63 -12.82 9.11
CA LEU A 88 -1.72 -11.58 8.34
C LEU A 88 -3.14 -11.33 7.78
N ALA A 89 -3.87 -12.40 7.47
CA ALA A 89 -5.27 -12.31 7.03
C ALA A 89 -6.22 -11.92 8.17
N SER A 90 -6.00 -12.47 9.37
CA SER A 90 -6.80 -12.21 10.58
C SER A 90 -6.39 -10.93 11.31
N ALA A 91 -5.22 -10.35 10.99
CA ALA A 91 -4.81 -9.07 11.52
C ALA A 91 -5.89 -7.99 11.30
N LYS A 92 -6.03 -7.09 12.28
CA LYS A 92 -6.96 -5.95 12.23
C LYS A 92 -6.79 -5.18 10.92
N ARG A 93 -7.85 -4.45 10.52
CA ARG A 93 -7.97 -3.71 9.26
C ARG A 93 -6.64 -3.07 8.85
N TRP A 94 -6.14 -3.43 7.67
CA TRP A 94 -4.97 -2.80 7.06
C TRP A 94 -5.32 -1.33 6.82
N ILE A 95 -4.62 -0.44 7.53
CA ILE A 95 -4.93 0.98 7.51
C ILE A 95 -4.36 1.55 6.22
N VAL A 96 -5.26 1.85 5.29
CA VAL A 96 -4.95 2.71 4.15
C VAL A 96 -5.44 4.11 4.52
N TYR A 97 -4.61 5.10 4.30
CA TYR A 97 -5.01 6.50 4.36
C TYR A 97 -5.12 7.00 2.93
N ALA A 98 -6.01 7.92 2.62
CA ALA A 98 -6.02 8.58 1.33
C ALA A 98 -6.22 10.08 1.51
N LYS A 99 -5.28 10.86 1.00
CA LYS A 99 -5.37 12.32 1.02
C LYS A 99 -6.07 12.83 -0.23
N LYS A 100 -6.87 13.88 -0.04
CA LYS A 100 -7.46 14.66 -1.13
C LYS A 100 -6.41 15.01 -2.20
N PRO A 101 -6.81 15.09 -3.47
CA PRO A 101 -5.99 15.67 -4.53
C PRO A 101 -5.39 17.00 -4.10
N PHE A 102 -4.09 17.19 -4.39
CA PHE A 102 -3.47 18.50 -4.21
C PHE A 102 -4.00 19.45 -5.26
N ALA A 103 -4.34 20.67 -4.87
CA ALA A 103 -4.80 21.70 -5.80
C ALA A 103 -3.67 22.32 -6.63
N ARG A 104 -2.40 22.18 -6.19
CA ARG A 104 -1.22 22.75 -6.84
C ARG A 104 -0.03 21.79 -6.80
N VAL A 105 0.82 21.86 -7.83
CA VAL A 105 2.02 21.03 -8.00
C VAL A 105 3.06 21.29 -6.91
N ASP A 106 3.19 22.53 -6.45
CA ASP A 106 4.11 22.93 -5.36
C ASP A 106 3.90 22.12 -4.07
N HIS A 107 2.66 21.71 -3.79
CA HIS A 107 2.33 20.89 -2.62
C HIS A 107 2.73 19.42 -2.78
N VAL A 108 2.83 18.91 -4.02
CA VAL A 108 3.33 17.56 -4.30
C VAL A 108 4.84 17.50 -4.04
N LEU A 109 5.58 18.51 -4.51
CA LEU A 109 7.03 18.61 -4.31
C LEU A 109 7.39 18.76 -2.83
N ASN A 110 6.67 19.60 -2.09
CA ASN A 110 6.89 19.78 -0.64
C ASN A 110 6.49 18.54 0.17
N TYR A 111 5.55 17.72 -0.33
CA TYR A 111 5.21 16.44 0.28
C TYR A 111 6.33 15.40 0.08
N LEU A 112 6.84 15.26 -1.16
CA LEU A 112 7.95 14.35 -1.47
C LEU A 112 9.24 14.73 -0.73
N GLY A 113 9.57 16.02 -0.67
CA GLY A 113 10.78 16.51 0.01
C GLY A 113 10.80 16.24 1.53
N ARG A 114 9.65 15.95 2.15
CA ARG A 114 9.55 15.56 3.56
C ARG A 114 9.60 14.04 3.77
N CYS A 115 9.20 13.24 2.78
CA CYS A 115 9.24 11.78 2.85
C CYS A 115 10.63 11.21 2.54
N CYS A 116 11.45 11.91 1.76
CA CYS A 116 12.78 11.44 1.35
C CYS A 116 13.94 11.96 2.22
N ARG A 117 13.65 12.45 3.43
CA ARG A 117 14.73 12.81 4.37
C ARG A 117 15.14 11.54 5.13
N PHE A 118 16.17 10.88 4.62
CA PHE A 118 16.88 9.79 5.29
C PHE A 118 17.54 10.28 6.58
#